data_AF-A0A965F9I1-F1
#
_entry.id   AF-A0A965F9I1-F1
#
_cell.length_a   1.000
_cell.length_b   1.000
_cell.length_c   1.000
_cell.angle_alpha   90.00
_cell.angle_beta   90.00
_cell.angle_gamma   90.00
#
_symmetry.space_group_name_H-M   'P 1'
#
loop_
_entity.id
_entity.type
_entity.pdbx_description
1 polymer ?
#
loop_
_entity_poly.entity_id
_entity_poly.type
_entity_poly.pdbx_seq_one_letter_code
_entity_poly.pdbx_strand_id
1 'polypeptide(L)'
;MFYTYAHYKPDNSIFYIGKGRGRRAWGKDNRNKHWLNIVAKYGDPKVQILAEWQTEEEALEHEKFLIMCFRDMGCAIVNMTDGGEGVSGYKHTPESTQKRLESMRGHIVSDATKAKMREAHLGENNHFFGQSHSEESKAKIAKTKQGCIGPWAGKLRSEETRRKISIALSGRPGRKHTEESRRKLSMSHLGKKQASPSEETRKKLSESVKASWIARRQKAEKGV
;
A
#
# COMPACT_ATOMS: atom_id res chain seq x y z
N MET A 1 -19.47 15.82 -10.30
CA MET A 1 -20.57 15.65 -11.26
C MET A 1 -20.69 14.20 -11.66
N PHE A 2 -21.85 13.63 -11.35
CA PHE A 2 -22.28 12.32 -11.81
C PHE A 2 -23.35 12.51 -12.89
N TYR A 3 -23.60 11.48 -13.67
CA TYR A 3 -24.63 11.52 -14.69
C TYR A 3 -25.22 10.14 -14.92
N THR A 4 -26.45 10.13 -15.41
CA THR A 4 -27.10 8.95 -15.99
C THR A 4 -27.09 9.05 -17.51
N TYR A 5 -26.89 7.94 -18.19
CA TYR A 5 -26.77 7.87 -19.64
C TYR A 5 -27.48 6.65 -20.20
N ALA A 6 -27.86 6.73 -21.46
CA ALA A 6 -28.41 5.63 -22.24
C ALA A 6 -27.53 5.32 -23.44
N HIS A 7 -27.50 4.04 -23.80
CA HIS A 7 -26.92 3.55 -25.05
C HIS A 7 -28.02 3.08 -25.98
N TYR A 8 -27.89 3.52 -27.22
CA TYR A 8 -28.82 3.22 -28.30
C TYR A 8 -28.13 2.42 -29.39
N LYS A 9 -28.88 1.51 -29.98
CA LYS A 9 -28.53 0.83 -31.21
C LYS A 9 -28.62 1.81 -32.40
N PRO A 10 -28.09 1.44 -33.58
CA PRO A 10 -28.21 2.27 -34.79
C PRO A 10 -29.65 2.60 -35.20
N ASP A 11 -30.62 1.76 -34.83
CA ASP A 11 -32.06 1.94 -35.05
C ASP A 11 -32.73 2.88 -34.02
N ASN A 12 -31.94 3.55 -33.17
CA ASN A 12 -32.39 4.36 -32.03
C ASN A 12 -33.18 3.59 -30.95
N SER A 13 -33.16 2.26 -30.94
CA SER A 13 -33.70 1.49 -29.82
C SER A 13 -32.75 1.54 -28.64
N ILE A 14 -33.28 1.90 -27.47
CA ILE A 14 -32.54 1.87 -26.21
C ILE A 14 -32.23 0.41 -25.85
N PHE A 15 -31.02 0.13 -25.40
CA PHE A 15 -30.66 -1.21 -24.96
C PHE A 15 -29.89 -1.24 -23.64
N TYR A 16 -29.40 -0.10 -23.14
CA TYR A 16 -28.68 -0.07 -21.87
C TYR A 16 -28.81 1.30 -21.21
N ILE A 17 -28.94 1.29 -19.89
CA ILE A 17 -28.98 2.48 -19.04
C ILE A 17 -27.88 2.33 -18.01
N GLY A 18 -27.16 3.41 -17.72
CA GLY A 18 -26.13 3.38 -16.70
C GLY A 18 -25.90 4.71 -16.01
N LYS A 19 -25.29 4.68 -14.83
CA LYS A 19 -24.69 5.86 -14.21
C LYS A 19 -23.17 5.91 -14.38
N GLY A 20 -22.60 7.10 -14.29
CA GLY A 20 -21.16 7.27 -14.30
C GLY A 20 -20.66 8.67 -13.96
N ARG A 21 -19.35 8.82 -14.09
CA ARG A 21 -18.63 10.08 -13.98
C ARG A 21 -17.49 10.09 -15.01
N GLY A 22 -17.05 11.28 -15.41
CA GLY A 22 -15.95 11.43 -16.38
C GLY A 22 -16.27 10.74 -17.71
N ARG A 23 -15.40 9.85 -18.20
CA ARG A 23 -15.54 9.17 -19.50
C ARG A 23 -16.32 7.83 -19.46
N ARG A 24 -16.95 7.48 -18.34
CA ARG A 24 -17.59 6.16 -18.15
C ARG A 24 -18.64 5.82 -19.20
N ALA A 25 -19.44 6.77 -19.68
CA ALA A 25 -20.44 6.49 -20.72
C ALA A 25 -19.80 5.95 -22.01
N TRP A 26 -18.63 6.47 -22.40
CA TRP A 26 -17.91 6.08 -23.62
C TRP A 26 -16.94 4.91 -23.43
N GLY A 27 -16.78 4.42 -22.19
CA GLY A 27 -15.91 3.30 -21.87
C GLY A 27 -16.54 1.94 -22.22
N LYS A 28 -15.70 1.04 -22.74
CA LYS A 28 -16.06 -0.37 -23.03
C LYS A 28 -15.66 -1.33 -21.90
N ASP A 29 -14.97 -0.83 -20.89
CA ASP A 29 -14.49 -1.62 -19.76
C ASP A 29 -15.63 -2.02 -18.81
N ASN A 30 -15.52 -3.20 -18.20
CA ASN A 30 -16.46 -3.73 -17.20
C ASN A 30 -17.93 -3.78 -17.66
N ARG A 31 -18.16 -4.02 -18.96
CA ARG A 31 -19.50 -4.25 -19.53
C ARG A 31 -19.90 -5.71 -19.41
N ASN A 32 -21.21 -5.97 -19.29
CA ASN A 32 -21.71 -7.33 -19.23
C ASN A 32 -21.67 -8.02 -20.61
N LYS A 33 -21.80 -9.35 -20.62
CA LYS A 33 -21.73 -10.16 -21.85
C LYS A 33 -22.80 -9.77 -22.87
N HIS A 34 -24.01 -9.44 -22.43
CA HIS A 34 -25.12 -9.04 -23.32
C HIS A 34 -24.85 -7.71 -24.02
N TRP A 35 -24.27 -6.75 -23.32
CA TRP A 35 -23.84 -5.47 -23.87
C TRP A 35 -22.75 -5.67 -24.92
N LEU A 36 -21.74 -6.49 -24.61
CA LEU A 36 -20.66 -6.81 -25.56
C LEU A 36 -21.20 -7.49 -26.82
N ASN A 37 -22.17 -8.40 -26.69
CA ASN A 37 -22.80 -9.06 -27.84
C ASN A 37 -23.55 -8.08 -28.75
N ILE A 38 -24.23 -7.07 -28.18
CA ILE A 38 -24.92 -6.04 -28.98
C ILE A 38 -23.90 -5.20 -29.73
N VAL A 39 -22.83 -4.75 -29.07
CA VAL A 39 -21.79 -3.94 -29.71
C VAL A 39 -21.03 -4.73 -30.78
N ALA A 40 -20.78 -6.03 -30.56
CA ALA A 40 -20.19 -6.90 -31.57
C ALA A 40 -21.08 -7.05 -32.82
N LYS A 41 -22.42 -7.02 -32.64
CA LYS A 41 -23.38 -7.19 -33.73
C LYS A 41 -23.71 -5.90 -34.48
N TYR A 42 -23.84 -4.78 -33.77
CA TYR A 42 -24.37 -3.52 -34.30
C TYR A 42 -23.35 -2.38 -34.32
N GLY A 43 -22.13 -2.61 -33.82
CA GLY A 43 -21.10 -1.59 -33.70
C GLY A 43 -21.24 -0.73 -32.45
N ASP A 44 -20.51 0.38 -32.45
CA ASP A 44 -20.43 1.26 -31.29
C ASP A 44 -21.77 1.96 -31.01
N PRO A 45 -22.21 1.96 -29.73
CA PRO A 45 -23.51 2.52 -29.40
C PRO A 45 -23.50 4.03 -29.47
N LYS A 46 -24.64 4.60 -29.85
CA LYS A 46 -24.88 6.03 -29.67
C LYS A 46 -25.12 6.30 -28.19
N VAL A 47 -24.32 7.21 -27.62
CA VAL A 47 -24.38 7.57 -26.20
C VAL A 47 -25.18 8.86 -26.03
N GLN A 48 -26.13 8.86 -25.11
CA GLN A 48 -26.86 10.07 -24.70
C GLN A 48 -26.78 10.24 -23.18
N ILE A 49 -26.39 11.42 -22.72
CA ILE A 49 -26.51 11.80 -21.32
C ILE A 49 -27.96 12.21 -21.06
N LEU A 50 -28.59 11.59 -20.07
CA LEU A 50 -30.01 11.80 -19.74
C LEU A 50 -30.19 12.89 -18.69
N ALA A 51 -29.33 12.89 -17.67
CA ALA A 51 -29.37 13.85 -16.57
C ALA A 51 -28.02 13.89 -15.84
N GLU A 52 -27.73 15.04 -15.22
CA GLU A 52 -26.54 15.27 -14.38
C GLU A 52 -26.96 15.44 -12.92
N TRP A 53 -26.10 14.97 -12.01
CA TRP A 53 -26.36 14.88 -10.57
C TRP A 53 -25.13 15.32 -9.78
N GLN A 54 -25.36 15.93 -8.61
CA GLN A 54 -24.27 16.37 -7.75
C GLN A 54 -23.67 15.20 -6.98
N THR A 55 -24.52 14.27 -6.52
CA THR A 55 -24.13 13.10 -5.73
C THR A 55 -24.20 11.81 -6.54
N GLU A 56 -23.50 10.77 -6.07
CA GLU A 56 -23.55 9.44 -6.71
C GLU A 56 -24.88 8.75 -6.42
N GLU A 57 -25.42 9.00 -5.23
CA GLU A 57 -26.65 8.47 -4.68
C GLU A 57 -27.85 8.91 -5.52
N GLU A 58 -27.97 10.20 -5.82
CA GLU A 58 -29.03 10.73 -6.72
C GLU A 58 -28.93 10.10 -8.13
N ALA A 59 -27.72 10.01 -8.68
CA ALA A 59 -27.51 9.36 -9.97
C ALA A 59 -27.88 7.88 -9.96
N LEU A 60 -27.69 7.21 -8.82
CA LEU A 60 -28.03 5.80 -8.62
C LEU A 60 -29.54 5.59 -8.51
N GLU A 61 -30.23 6.44 -7.76
CA GLU A 61 -31.69 6.41 -7.65
C GLU A 61 -32.35 6.68 -8.99
N HIS A 62 -31.82 7.66 -9.74
CA HIS A 62 -32.29 7.94 -11.09
C HIS A 62 -32.02 6.77 -12.07
N GLU A 63 -30.85 6.12 -11.98
CA GLU A 63 -30.56 4.91 -12.76
C GLU A 63 -31.58 3.79 -12.48
N LYS A 64 -31.89 3.52 -11.21
CA LYS A 64 -32.90 2.52 -10.82
C LYS A 64 -34.27 2.85 -11.38
N PHE A 65 -34.69 4.10 -11.21
CA PHE A 65 -35.98 4.58 -11.72
C PHE A 65 -36.09 4.39 -13.24
N LEU A 66 -35.06 4.77 -13.99
CA LEU A 66 -35.03 4.60 -15.44
C LEU A 66 -35.10 3.12 -15.84
N ILE A 67 -34.30 2.25 -15.20
CA ILE A 67 -34.31 0.80 -15.49
C ILE A 67 -35.70 0.23 -15.28
N MET A 68 -36.36 0.59 -14.17
CA MET A 68 -37.72 0.17 -13.85
C MET A 68 -38.72 0.65 -14.92
N CYS A 69 -38.73 1.95 -15.25
CA CYS A 69 -39.65 2.50 -16.24
C CYS A 69 -39.45 1.86 -17.63
N PHE A 70 -38.22 1.67 -18.09
CA PHE A 70 -37.97 1.08 -19.40
C PHE A 70 -38.33 -0.41 -19.45
N ARG A 71 -38.18 -1.16 -18.36
CA ARG A 71 -38.66 -2.54 -18.26
C ARG A 71 -40.18 -2.60 -18.31
N ASP A 72 -40.86 -1.73 -17.58
CA ASP A 72 -42.33 -1.65 -17.54
C ASP A 72 -42.92 -1.25 -18.90
N MET A 73 -42.26 -0.35 -19.63
CA MET A 73 -42.59 -0.02 -21.03
C MET A 73 -42.27 -1.14 -22.04
N GLY A 74 -41.78 -2.30 -21.59
CA GLY A 74 -41.45 -3.43 -22.45
C GLY A 74 -40.19 -3.23 -23.32
N CYS A 75 -39.33 -2.27 -22.98
CA CYS A 75 -38.07 -2.06 -23.71
C CYS A 75 -37.05 -3.15 -23.36
N ALA A 76 -36.44 -3.75 -24.38
CA ALA A 76 -35.44 -4.81 -24.24
C ALA A 76 -34.06 -4.27 -23.82
N ILE A 77 -33.95 -3.75 -22.59
CA ILE A 77 -32.67 -3.32 -22.02
C ILE A 77 -31.88 -4.51 -21.46
N VAL A 78 -30.56 -4.49 -21.59
CA VAL A 78 -29.65 -5.58 -21.18
C VAL A 78 -29.04 -5.41 -19.80
N ASN A 79 -29.55 -4.45 -19.03
CA ASN A 79 -29.23 -4.31 -17.61
C ASN A 79 -29.58 -5.62 -16.90
N MET A 80 -28.63 -6.21 -16.17
CA MET A 80 -28.82 -7.50 -15.49
C MET A 80 -29.59 -7.37 -14.17
N THR A 81 -29.58 -6.19 -13.57
CA THR A 81 -30.12 -5.91 -12.24
C THR A 81 -31.01 -4.67 -12.34
N ASP A 82 -31.86 -4.44 -11.34
CA ASP A 82 -32.70 -3.24 -11.25
C ASP A 82 -31.90 -1.94 -10.98
N GLY A 83 -30.57 -2.03 -10.90
CA GLY A 83 -29.68 -0.93 -10.51
C GLY A 83 -29.41 -0.91 -9.00
N GLY A 84 -28.30 -0.30 -8.59
CA GLY A 84 -27.89 -0.23 -7.18
C GLY A 84 -27.05 -1.39 -6.64
N GLU A 85 -26.89 -2.47 -7.40
CA GLU A 85 -26.06 -3.62 -7.02
C GLU A 85 -24.57 -3.44 -7.37
N GLY A 86 -24.16 -2.22 -7.72
CA GLY A 86 -22.74 -1.91 -7.90
C GLY A 86 -21.98 -2.13 -6.60
N VAL A 87 -20.81 -2.77 -6.67
CA VAL A 87 -19.85 -2.95 -5.56
C VAL A 87 -19.24 -1.61 -5.07
N SER A 88 -19.91 -0.48 -5.31
CA SER A 88 -19.52 0.80 -4.73
C SER A 88 -19.93 0.78 -3.26
N GLY A 89 -18.95 0.65 -2.37
CA GLY A 89 -19.20 0.64 -0.92
C GLY A 89 -19.55 -0.72 -0.32
N TYR A 90 -19.41 -1.84 -1.05
CA TYR A 90 -19.54 -3.17 -0.46
C TYR A 90 -18.51 -3.33 0.67
N LYS A 91 -19.01 -3.30 1.90
CA LYS A 91 -18.24 -3.63 3.10
C LYS A 91 -18.50 -5.10 3.39
N HIS A 92 -17.45 -5.91 3.44
CA HIS A 92 -17.56 -7.29 3.88
C HIS A 92 -18.29 -7.33 5.23
N THR A 93 -19.21 -8.30 5.38
CA THR A 93 -19.85 -8.51 6.68
C THR A 93 -18.78 -8.88 7.72
N PRO A 94 -19.03 -8.60 9.01
CA PRO A 94 -18.15 -9.06 10.08
C PRO A 94 -17.89 -10.57 9.99
N GLU A 95 -18.90 -11.37 9.65
CA GLU A 95 -18.76 -12.82 9.50
C GLU A 95 -17.89 -13.23 8.32
N SER A 96 -18.05 -12.58 7.16
CA SER A 96 -17.19 -12.82 5.97
C SER A 96 -15.74 -12.45 6.25
N THR A 97 -15.54 -11.34 6.96
CA THR A 97 -14.22 -10.89 7.41
C THR A 97 -13.60 -11.89 8.38
N GLN A 98 -14.38 -12.37 9.35
CA GLN A 98 -13.93 -13.33 10.35
C GLN A 98 -13.58 -14.69 9.72
N LYS A 99 -14.43 -15.22 8.83
CA LYS A 99 -14.14 -16.47 8.10
C LYS A 99 -12.86 -16.38 7.28
N ARG A 100 -12.59 -15.24 6.65
CA ARG A 100 -11.31 -14.99 5.95
C ARG A 100 -10.14 -14.96 6.92
N LEU A 101 -10.26 -14.27 8.06
CA LEU A 101 -9.22 -14.20 9.07
C LEU A 101 -8.91 -15.58 9.66
N GLU A 102 -9.93 -16.37 9.96
CA GLU A 102 -9.80 -17.75 10.44
C GLU A 102 -9.10 -18.64 9.42
N SER A 103 -9.48 -18.55 8.15
CA SER A 103 -8.80 -19.28 7.06
C SER A 103 -7.34 -18.88 6.87
N MET A 104 -6.96 -17.65 7.22
CA MET A 104 -5.57 -17.18 7.12
C MET A 104 -4.76 -17.44 8.41
N ARG A 105 -5.45 -17.74 9.52
CA ARG A 105 -4.79 -17.93 10.82
C ARG A 105 -3.99 -19.23 10.78
N GLY A 106 -2.68 -19.11 11.05
CA GLY A 106 -1.77 -20.26 11.02
C GLY A 106 -1.31 -20.66 9.61
N HIS A 107 -1.65 -19.90 8.57
CA HIS A 107 -1.07 -20.12 7.25
C HIS A 107 0.43 -19.77 7.26
N ILE A 108 1.27 -20.80 7.41
CA ILE A 108 2.72 -20.68 7.31
C ILE A 108 3.09 -20.95 5.86
N VAL A 109 3.69 -19.95 5.20
CA VAL A 109 4.25 -20.13 3.86
C VAL A 109 5.36 -21.19 3.94
N SER A 110 5.30 -22.20 3.07
CA SER A 110 6.31 -23.26 3.02
C SER A 110 7.70 -22.68 2.71
N ASP A 111 8.75 -23.36 3.18
CA ASP A 111 10.11 -22.85 3.00
C ASP A 111 10.53 -22.80 1.53
N ALA A 112 10.02 -23.73 0.70
CA ALA A 112 10.18 -23.68 -0.75
C ALA A 112 9.55 -22.41 -1.35
N THR A 113 8.35 -22.02 -0.90
CA THR A 113 7.70 -20.80 -1.38
C THR A 113 8.41 -19.54 -0.88
N LYS A 114 8.91 -19.52 0.37
CA LYS A 114 9.75 -18.42 0.87
C LYS A 114 11.04 -18.27 0.05
N ALA A 115 11.67 -19.39 -0.32
CA ALA A 115 12.86 -19.39 -1.15
C ALA A 115 12.59 -18.80 -2.54
N LYS A 116 11.49 -19.20 -3.19
CA LYS A 116 11.07 -18.64 -4.49
C LYS A 116 10.77 -17.14 -4.41
N MET A 117 10.05 -16.70 -3.38
CA MET A 117 9.79 -15.27 -3.14
C MET A 117 11.10 -14.50 -2.96
N ARG A 118 12.05 -15.05 -2.20
CA ARG A 118 13.37 -14.44 -2.02
C ARG A 118 14.14 -14.34 -3.34
N GLU A 119 14.18 -15.41 -4.13
CA GLU A 119 14.89 -15.47 -5.41
C GLU A 119 14.35 -14.44 -6.41
N ALA A 120 13.03 -14.25 -6.46
CA ALA A 120 12.39 -13.25 -7.31
C ALA A 120 12.75 -11.80 -6.93
N HIS A 121 13.22 -11.56 -5.69
CA HIS A 121 13.61 -10.24 -5.21
C HIS A 121 15.13 -10.01 -5.16
N LEU A 122 15.94 -11.00 -5.55
CA LEU A 122 17.39 -10.91 -5.56
C LEU A 122 17.92 -10.52 -6.94
N GLY A 123 18.95 -9.67 -6.95
CA GLY A 123 19.68 -9.33 -8.17
C GLY A 123 18.76 -8.81 -9.27
N GLU A 124 19.10 -9.14 -10.51
CA GLU A 124 18.42 -8.69 -11.73
C GLU A 124 16.96 -9.15 -11.85
N ASN A 125 16.53 -10.17 -11.08
CA ASN A 125 15.13 -10.59 -11.04
C ASN A 125 14.21 -9.51 -10.43
N ASN A 126 14.78 -8.64 -9.59
CA ASN A 126 14.05 -7.51 -9.07
C ASN A 126 13.96 -6.42 -10.14
N HIS A 127 12.75 -6.03 -10.50
CA HIS A 127 12.48 -4.99 -11.50
C HIS A 127 13.14 -3.64 -11.16
N PHE A 128 13.43 -3.39 -9.88
CA PHE A 128 14.13 -2.20 -9.41
C PHE A 128 15.63 -2.40 -9.17
N PHE A 129 16.21 -3.52 -9.60
CA PHE A 129 17.65 -3.75 -9.46
C PHE A 129 18.46 -2.73 -10.26
N GLY A 130 19.44 -2.10 -9.61
CA GLY A 130 20.24 -1.03 -10.19
C GLY A 130 19.50 0.31 -10.40
N GLN A 131 18.18 0.35 -10.20
CA GLN A 131 17.40 1.57 -10.35
C GLN A 131 17.28 2.31 -9.02
N SER A 132 17.42 3.63 -9.07
CA SER A 132 17.15 4.52 -7.94
C SER A 132 15.88 5.32 -8.20
N HIS A 133 15.11 5.60 -7.15
CA HIS A 133 13.99 6.53 -7.25
C HIS A 133 14.46 7.89 -7.79
N SER A 134 13.65 8.52 -8.64
CA SER A 134 13.88 9.90 -9.08
C SER A 134 13.86 10.86 -7.90
N GLU A 135 14.55 12.00 -8.01
CA GLU A 135 14.56 13.02 -6.96
C GLU A 135 13.14 13.54 -6.64
N GLU A 136 12.29 13.67 -7.66
CA GLU A 136 10.88 14.02 -7.47
C GLU A 136 10.12 12.96 -6.63
N SER A 137 10.36 11.67 -6.90
CA SER A 137 9.74 10.58 -6.15
C SER A 137 10.25 10.53 -4.71
N LYS A 138 11.56 10.72 -4.50
CA LYS A 138 12.17 10.82 -3.17
C LYS A 138 11.57 11.98 -2.38
N ALA A 139 11.38 13.14 -3.01
CA ALA A 139 10.77 14.31 -2.40
C ALA A 139 9.31 14.07 -1.99
N LYS A 140 8.51 13.41 -2.83
CA LYS A 140 7.13 13.01 -2.50
C LYS A 140 7.10 12.08 -1.28
N ILE A 141 7.94 11.03 -1.28
CA ILE A 141 8.04 10.09 -0.15
C ILE A 141 8.48 10.82 1.13
N ALA A 142 9.45 11.73 1.03
CA ALA A 142 9.92 12.52 2.17
C ALA A 142 8.80 13.41 2.74
N LYS A 143 8.07 14.11 1.88
CA LYS A 143 6.93 14.95 2.27
C LYS A 143 5.83 14.15 2.98
N THR A 144 5.51 12.96 2.49
CA THR A 144 4.51 12.09 3.13
C THR A 144 4.98 11.57 4.49
N LYS A 145 6.28 11.35 4.69
CA LYS A 145 6.86 10.89 5.96
C LYS A 145 7.12 12.02 6.96
N GLN A 146 7.15 13.26 6.49
CA GLN A 146 7.37 14.42 7.34
C GLN A 146 6.18 14.60 8.30
N GLY A 147 6.47 14.61 9.60
CA GLY A 147 5.44 14.71 10.65
C GLY A 147 4.79 13.38 11.05
N CYS A 148 5.09 12.27 10.38
CA CYS A 148 4.64 10.95 10.83
C CYS A 148 5.45 10.51 12.05
N ILE A 149 4.86 10.66 13.22
CA ILE A 149 5.40 10.12 14.47
C ILE A 149 5.18 8.60 14.44
N GLY A 150 6.27 7.83 14.37
CA GLY A 150 6.18 6.38 14.46
C GLY A 150 5.52 5.95 15.78
N PRO A 151 4.82 4.80 15.83
CA PRO A 151 4.03 4.38 17.00
C PRO A 151 4.85 4.17 18.29
N TRP A 152 6.18 4.18 18.17
CA TRP A 152 7.17 4.01 19.23
C TRP A 152 7.92 5.29 19.60
N ALA A 153 7.64 6.41 18.94
CA ALA A 153 8.28 7.67 19.30
C ALA A 153 7.91 8.06 20.74
N GLY A 154 8.92 8.37 21.55
CA GLY A 154 8.75 8.70 22.97
C GLY A 154 8.41 7.51 23.88
N LYS A 155 8.21 6.29 23.35
CA LYS A 155 7.94 5.10 24.16
C LYS A 155 9.21 4.31 24.42
N LEU A 156 9.53 4.07 25.68
CA LEU A 156 10.57 3.14 26.07
C LEU A 156 10.05 1.70 25.90
N ARG A 157 10.85 0.84 25.27
CA ARG A 157 10.57 -0.60 25.22
C ARG A 157 10.62 -1.18 26.64
N SER A 158 9.69 -2.09 26.95
CA SER A 158 9.71 -2.83 28.21
C SER A 158 11.04 -3.57 28.40
N GLU A 159 11.46 -3.77 29.65
CA GLU A 159 12.69 -4.49 29.95
C GLU A 159 12.70 -5.89 29.33
N GLU A 160 11.58 -6.61 29.39
CA GLU A 160 11.44 -7.94 28.81
C GLU A 160 11.70 -7.92 27.29
N THR A 161 11.14 -6.93 26.58
CA THR A 161 11.37 -6.76 25.14
C THR A 161 12.83 -6.43 24.85
N ARG A 162 13.47 -5.58 25.68
CA ARG A 162 14.90 -5.25 25.54
C ARG A 162 15.78 -6.48 25.76
N ARG A 163 15.44 -7.32 26.73
CA ARG A 163 16.14 -8.60 27.01
C ARG A 163 16.01 -9.56 25.83
N LYS A 164 14.80 -9.77 25.28
CA LYS A 164 14.58 -10.62 24.09
C LYS A 164 15.41 -10.17 22.88
N ILE A 165 15.47 -8.86 22.62
CA ILE A 165 16.30 -8.28 21.56
C ILE A 165 17.79 -8.52 21.84
N SER A 166 18.24 -8.31 23.08
CA SER A 166 19.64 -8.53 23.46
C SER A 166 20.09 -9.97 23.26
N ILE A 167 19.27 -10.94 23.67
CA ILE A 167 19.54 -12.38 23.48
C ILE A 167 19.60 -12.72 21.98
N ALA A 168 18.67 -12.21 21.18
CA ALA A 168 18.66 -12.46 19.74
C ALA A 168 19.88 -11.89 19.00
N LEU A 169 20.53 -10.87 19.57
CA LEU A 169 21.71 -10.21 19.00
C LEU A 169 23.04 -10.77 19.53
N SER A 170 23.10 -11.33 20.75
CA SER A 170 24.37 -11.68 21.41
C SER A 170 25.16 -12.82 20.75
N GLY A 171 24.58 -13.54 19.79
CA GLY A 171 25.24 -14.60 19.03
C GLY A 171 25.41 -14.31 17.54
N ARG A 172 25.01 -13.14 17.04
CA ARG A 172 25.12 -12.83 15.61
C ARG A 172 26.52 -12.28 15.32
N PRO A 173 27.31 -12.90 14.42
CA PRO A 173 28.57 -12.31 13.99
C PRO A 173 28.28 -10.94 13.39
N GLY A 174 28.91 -9.90 13.92
CA GLY A 174 28.79 -8.55 13.40
C GLY A 174 29.16 -8.54 11.92
N ARG A 175 28.26 -8.05 11.06
CA ARG A 175 28.54 -7.93 9.62
C ARG A 175 29.65 -6.89 9.45
N LYS A 176 30.87 -7.32 9.09
CA LYS A 176 31.96 -6.38 8.80
C LYS A 176 31.58 -5.57 7.56
N HIS A 177 31.66 -4.23 7.65
CA HIS A 177 31.42 -3.37 6.49
C HIS A 177 32.40 -3.70 5.36
N THR A 178 31.87 -3.76 4.12
CA THR A 178 32.69 -3.83 2.90
C THR A 178 33.58 -2.60 2.82
N GLU A 179 34.70 -2.73 2.10
CA GLU A 179 35.67 -1.64 1.97
C GLU A 179 35.04 -0.38 1.35
N GLU A 180 34.19 -0.56 0.33
CA GLU A 180 33.42 0.52 -0.29
C GLU A 180 32.48 1.21 0.70
N SER A 181 31.76 0.45 1.54
CA SER A 181 30.88 1.02 2.57
C SER A 181 31.68 1.80 3.62
N ARG A 182 32.88 1.31 3.97
CA ARG A 182 33.79 1.96 4.91
C ARG A 182 34.30 3.30 4.36
N ARG A 183 34.63 3.34 3.07
CA ARG A 183 35.04 4.57 2.35
C ARG A 183 33.91 5.59 2.30
N LYS A 184 32.68 5.19 1.94
CA LYS A 184 31.50 6.08 1.95
C LYS A 184 31.23 6.69 3.33
N LEU A 185 31.30 5.87 4.39
CA LEU A 185 31.12 6.34 5.76
C LEU A 185 32.22 7.33 6.17
N SER A 186 33.49 7.05 5.84
CA SER A 186 34.62 7.95 6.11
C SER A 186 34.47 9.30 5.40
N MET A 187 34.15 9.30 4.11
CA MET A 187 33.90 10.53 3.33
C MET A 187 32.78 11.38 3.93
N SER A 188 31.73 10.74 4.46
CA SER A 188 30.60 11.44 5.07
C SER A 188 30.91 12.12 6.41
N HIS A 189 32.01 11.71 7.07
CA HIS A 189 32.49 12.29 8.33
C HIS A 189 33.61 13.31 8.12
N LEU A 190 34.27 13.30 6.96
CA LEU A 190 35.29 14.27 6.63
C LEU A 190 34.67 15.69 6.61
N GLY A 191 35.22 16.60 7.42
CA GLY A 191 34.77 18.00 7.51
C GLY A 191 33.61 18.27 8.47
N LYS A 192 32.98 17.24 9.07
CA LYS A 192 31.98 17.46 10.13
C LYS A 192 32.69 17.76 11.46
N LYS A 193 32.73 19.03 11.87
CA LYS A 193 33.14 19.40 13.23
C LYS A 193 32.11 18.85 14.22
N GLN A 194 32.47 17.81 14.98
CA GLN A 194 31.66 17.43 16.13
C GLN A 194 31.66 18.58 17.16
N ALA A 195 30.50 18.88 17.71
CA ALA A 195 30.40 19.83 18.82
C ALA A 195 31.19 19.29 20.02
N SER A 196 31.94 20.18 20.69
CA SER A 196 32.66 19.84 21.91
C SER A 196 31.68 19.29 22.95
N PRO A 197 31.95 18.12 23.58
CA PRO A 197 31.07 17.57 24.59
C PRO A 197 30.91 18.51 25.79
N SER A 198 29.71 18.53 26.40
CA SER A 198 29.47 19.28 27.65
C SER A 198 30.35 18.78 28.79
N GLU A 199 30.57 19.62 29.81
CA GLU A 199 31.38 19.26 30.98
C GLU A 199 30.86 18.03 31.71
N GLU A 200 29.53 17.91 31.85
CA GLU A 200 28.89 16.73 32.43
C GLU A 200 29.16 15.45 31.61
N THR A 201 29.13 15.57 30.28
CA THR A 201 29.44 14.46 29.37
C THR A 201 30.91 14.06 29.47
N ARG A 202 31.82 15.05 29.56
CA ARG A 202 33.27 14.81 29.76
C ARG A 202 33.54 14.08 31.08
N LYS A 203 32.86 14.48 32.16
CA LYS A 203 33.00 13.84 33.47
C LYS A 203 32.55 12.37 33.42
N LYS A 204 31.38 12.08 32.85
CA LYS A 204 30.88 10.70 32.68
C LYS A 204 31.80 9.83 31.82
N LEU A 205 32.34 10.38 30.73
CA LEU A 205 33.33 9.68 29.90
C LEU A 205 34.61 9.37 30.69
N SER A 206 35.12 10.33 31.46
CA SER A 206 36.30 10.15 32.31
C SER A 206 36.08 9.05 33.37
N GLU A 207 34.94 9.07 34.05
CA GLU A 207 34.56 8.06 35.05
C GLU A 207 34.42 6.67 34.42
N SER A 208 33.78 6.58 33.24
CA SER A 208 33.63 5.31 32.51
C SER A 208 34.97 4.73 32.06
N VAL A 209 35.88 5.58 31.54
CA VAL A 209 37.23 5.16 31.13
C VAL A 209 38.03 4.67 32.33
N LYS A 210 37.98 5.40 33.47
CA LYS A 210 38.63 4.98 34.72
C LYS A 210 38.07 3.65 35.22
N ALA A 211 36.75 3.48 35.24
CA ALA A 211 36.11 2.23 35.65
C ALA A 211 36.49 1.05 34.73
N SER A 212 36.52 1.26 33.41
CA SER A 212 36.96 0.25 32.44
C SER A 212 38.43 -0.14 32.63
N TRP A 213 39.29 0.83 32.96
CA TRP A 213 40.70 0.59 33.25
C TRP A 213 40.89 -0.22 34.54
N ILE A 214 40.19 0.16 35.62
CA ILE A 214 40.18 -0.57 36.89
C ILE A 214 39.71 -2.02 36.69
N ALA A 215 38.59 -2.21 35.97
CA ALA A 215 38.05 -3.54 35.69
C ALA A 215 39.02 -4.41 34.87
N ARG A 216 39.70 -3.83 33.88
CA ARG A 216 40.75 -4.55 33.12
C ARG A 216 41.93 -4.94 34.00
N ARG A 217 42.36 -4.06 34.90
CA ARG A 217 43.47 -4.33 35.81
C ARG A 217 43.14 -5.41 36.84
N GLN A 218 41.95 -5.34 37.44
CA GLN A 218 41.46 -6.37 38.36
C GLN A 218 41.29 -7.73 37.68
N LYS A 219 40.94 -7.75 36.39
CA LYS A 219 40.83 -8.99 35.60
C LYS A 219 42.22 -9.59 35.30
N ALA A 220 43.20 -8.74 35.00
CA ALA A 220 44.60 -9.17 34.84
C ALA A 220 45.22 -9.66 36.16
N GLU A 221 44.93 -9.00 37.29
CA GLU A 221 45.40 -9.41 38.63
C GLU A 221 44.76 -10.73 39.10
N LYS A 222 43.56 -11.08 38.60
CA LYS A 222 42.85 -12.33 38.91
C LYS A 222 43.22 -13.52 38.02
N GLY A 223 44.17 -13.37 37.10
CA GLY A 223 44.78 -14.49 36.38
C GLY A 223 43.81 -15.38 35.58
N VAL A 224 42.83 -14.80 34.89
CA VAL A 224 42.02 -15.48 33.86
C VAL A 224 42.07 -14.72 32.55
#